data_AF-A0A3C0NRC2-F1
#
_entry.id   AF-A0A3C0NRC2-F1
#
_cell.length_a   1.000
_cell.length_b   1.000
_cell.length_c   1.000
_cell.angle_alpha   90.00
_cell.angle_beta   90.00
_cell.angle_gamma   90.00
#
_symmetry.space_group_name_H-M   'P 1'
#
loop_
_entity.id
_entity.type
_entity.pdbx_description
1 polymer ?
#
loop_
_entity_poly.entity_id
_entity_poly.type
_entity_poly.pdbx_seq_one_letter_code
_entity_poly.pdbx_strand_id
1 'polypeptide(L)' 'MSSLHHGHNSPVIVRALGITDYQTTLLAMQHFTANRAIDTVDEIWLTEHPSVYTLGLNRKGVRLPQNNIPLIMVDRGG' A
#
# COMPACT_ATOMS: atom_id res chain seq x y z
N MET A 1 -18.70 5.33 33.39
CA MET A 1 -18.97 6.00 32.10
C MET A 1 -18.33 5.13 31.02
N SER A 2 -19.12 4.23 30.44
CA SER A 2 -18.64 3.28 29.43
C SER A 2 -18.54 3.99 28.08
N SER A 3 -17.34 4.07 27.53
CA SER A 3 -17.11 4.58 26.18
C SER A 3 -17.63 3.53 25.20
N LEU A 4 -18.81 3.78 24.65
CA LEU A 4 -19.38 3.01 23.55
C LEU A 4 -18.49 3.23 22.32
N HIS A 5 -17.65 2.25 21.98
CA HIS A 5 -17.03 2.16 20.66
C HIS A 5 -18.13 2.03 19.61
N HIS A 6 -18.61 3.16 19.10
CA HIS A 6 -19.38 3.20 17.86
C HIS A 6 -18.41 2.80 16.75
N GLY A 7 -18.46 1.53 16.34
CA GLY A 7 -17.85 1.12 15.08
C GLY A 7 -18.42 2.01 13.98
N HIS A 8 -17.58 2.83 13.37
CA HIS A 8 -17.98 3.60 12.20
C HIS A 8 -18.33 2.62 11.09
N ASN A 9 -19.63 2.38 10.87
CA ASN A 9 -20.13 1.59 9.76
C ASN A 9 -20.11 2.41 8.46
N SER A 10 -18.98 3.06 8.18
CA SER A 10 -18.76 3.78 6.92
C SER A 10 -18.51 2.74 5.84
N PRO A 11 -19.17 2.82 4.67
CA PRO A 11 -18.96 1.86 3.60
C PRO A 11 -17.50 1.94 3.13
N VAL A 12 -16.82 0.80 2.98
CA VAL A 12 -15.47 0.74 2.40
C VAL A 12 -15.59 0.51 0.90
N ILE A 13 -14.82 1.25 0.09
CA ILE A 13 -14.78 1.05 -1.36
C ILE A 13 -13.71 -0.01 -1.68
N VAL A 14 -14.09 -1.07 -2.39
CA VAL A 14 -13.14 -2.06 -2.90
C VAL A 14 -12.83 -1.75 -4.37
N ARG A 15 -11.56 -1.50 -4.68
CA ARG A 15 -11.06 -1.26 -6.05
C ARG A 15 -10.34 -2.50 -6.57
N ALA A 16 -10.89 -3.16 -7.58
CA ALA A 16 -10.19 -4.21 -8.31
C ALA A 16 -9.41 -3.59 -9.49
N LEU A 17 -8.10 -3.45 -9.33
CA LEU A 17 -7.22 -2.74 -10.29
C LEU A 17 -6.62 -3.67 -11.35
N GLY A 18 -6.66 -4.99 -11.14
CA GLY A 18 -6.02 -5.97 -12.02
C GLY A 18 -4.50 -5.95 -11.88
N ILE A 19 -3.79 -6.10 -12.99
CA ILE A 19 -2.32 -6.04 -13.02
C ILE A 19 -1.87 -4.59 -13.19
N THR A 20 -1.04 -4.10 -12.29
CA THR A 20 -0.56 -2.71 -12.30
C THR A 20 0.95 -2.65 -12.06
N ASP A 21 1.58 -1.55 -12.48
CA ASP A 21 2.94 -1.25 -12.05
C ASP A 21 3.00 -0.97 -10.54
N TYR A 22 4.02 -1.49 -9.87
CA TYR A 22 4.16 -1.39 -8.42
C TYR A 22 4.41 0.05 -7.97
N GLN A 23 5.33 0.76 -8.63
CA GLN A 23 5.72 2.11 -8.20
C GLN A 23 4.59 3.10 -8.41
N THR A 24 3.89 2.99 -9.55
CA THR A 24 2.72 3.80 -9.87
C THR A 24 1.60 3.60 -8.84
N THR A 25 1.33 2.36 -8.47
CA THR A 25 0.28 2.04 -7.48
C THR A 25 0.67 2.51 -6.09
N LEU A 26 1.93 2.35 -5.68
CA LEU A 26 2.43 2.85 -4.41
C LEU A 26 2.30 4.38 -4.32
N LEU A 27 2.72 5.10 -5.37
CA LEU A 27 2.59 6.56 -5.43
C LEU A 27 1.12 7.01 -5.38
N ALA A 28 0.23 6.31 -6.08
CA ALA A 28 -1.20 6.60 -6.04
C ALA A 28 -1.80 6.37 -4.64
N MET A 29 -1.40 5.30 -3.95
CA MET A 29 -1.82 5.03 -2.56
C MET A 29 -1.28 6.07 -1.57
N GLN A 30 -0.02 6.48 -1.73
CA GLN A 30 0.59 7.54 -0.93
C GLN A 30 -0.12 8.88 -1.17
N HIS A 31 -0.39 9.23 -2.44
CA HIS A 31 -1.12 10.44 -2.80
C HIS A 31 -2.55 10.43 -2.26
N PHE A 32 -3.27 9.30 -2.38
CA PHE A 32 -4.59 9.14 -1.79
C PHE A 32 -4.55 9.41 -0.28
N THR A 33 -3.59 8.79 0.42
CA THR A 33 -3.42 8.94 1.88
C THR A 33 -3.06 10.37 2.29
N ALA A 34 -2.17 11.03 1.56
CA ALA A 34 -1.72 12.39 1.85
C ALA A 34 -2.83 13.44 1.68
N ASN A 35 -3.82 13.17 0.82
CA ASN A 35 -4.92 14.10 0.53
C ASN A 35 -6.24 13.74 1.21
N ARG A 36 -6.24 12.81 2.19
CA ARG A 36 -7.47 12.44 2.91
C ARG A 36 -7.98 13.60 3.76
N ALA A 37 -9.29 13.82 3.70
CA ALA A 37 -10.07 14.66 4.59
C ALA A 37 -10.94 13.80 5.53
N ILE A 38 -11.64 14.45 6.47
CA ILE A 38 -12.47 13.78 7.50
C ILE A 38 -13.58 12.90 6.91
N ASP A 39 -14.04 13.22 5.71
CA ASP A 39 -15.09 12.54 4.96
C ASP A 39 -14.54 11.60 3.88
N THR A 40 -13.21 11.47 3.75
CA THR A 40 -12.61 10.56 2.78
C THR A 40 -12.84 9.11 3.19
N VAL A 41 -13.69 8.45 2.42
CA VAL A 41 -14.06 7.05 2.58
C VAL A 41 -12.83 6.14 2.45
N ASP A 42 -12.76 5.10 3.30
CA ASP A 42 -11.70 4.10 3.21
C ASP A 42 -11.78 3.29 1.92
N GLU A 43 -10.61 2.93 1.41
CA GLU A 43 -10.48 2.12 0.19
C GLU A 43 -9.58 0.90 0.42
N ILE A 44 -9.97 -0.23 -0.16
CA ILE A 44 -9.14 -1.45 -0.27
C ILE A 44 -8.81 -1.64 -1.75
N TRP A 45 -7.51 -1.63 -2.08
CA TRP A 45 -7.04 -1.76 -3.45
C TRP A 45 -6.52 -3.18 -3.67
N LEU A 46 -7.17 -3.91 -4.57
CA LEU A 46 -6.82 -5.27 -4.96
C LEU A 46 -6.08 -5.21 -6.29
N THR A 47 -4.83 -5.63 -6.30
CA THR A 47 -3.96 -5.56 -7.48
C THR A 47 -2.95 -6.69 -7.49
N GLU A 48 -2.52 -7.06 -8.68
CA GLU A 48 -1.35 -7.88 -8.94
C GLU A 48 -0.27 -6.99 -9.59
N HIS A 49 1.00 -7.39 -9.53
CA HIS A 49 2.10 -6.65 -10.14
C HIS A 49 2.96 -7.57 -11.01
N PRO A 50 3.56 -7.06 -12.10
CA PRO A 50 4.69 -7.72 -12.74
C PRO A 50 5.79 -8.05 -11.71
N SER A 51 6.65 -9.01 -12.03
CA SER A 51 7.73 -9.42 -11.11
C SER A 51 8.52 -8.24 -10.58
N VAL A 52 8.60 -8.10 -9.27
CA VAL A 52 9.28 -7.00 -8.58
C VAL A 52 9.75 -7.46 -7.21
N TYR A 53 10.96 -7.05 -6.82
CA TYR A 53 11.43 -7.12 -5.44
C TYR A 53 11.18 -5.78 -4.75
N THR A 54 10.78 -5.82 -3.48
CA THR A 54 10.58 -4.62 -2.65
C THR A 54 11.39 -4.76 -1.37
N LEU A 55 12.14 -3.71 -1.01
CA LEU A 55 12.98 -3.70 0.19
C LEU A 55 12.51 -2.61 1.16
N GLY A 56 11.97 -3.05 2.30
CA GLY A 56 11.47 -2.17 3.37
C GLY A 56 12.57 -1.62 4.28
N LEU A 57 12.19 -0.67 5.14
CA LEU A 57 13.11 0.13 5.94
C LEU A 57 13.96 -0.65 6.96
N ASN A 58 13.46 -1.80 7.47
CA ASN A 58 14.10 -2.50 8.59
C ASN A 58 15.05 -3.62 8.15
N ARG A 59 15.31 -3.76 6.85
CA ARG A 59 16.17 -4.81 6.30
C ARG A 59 17.64 -4.36 6.22
N LYS A 60 18.49 -4.96 7.06
CA LYS A 60 19.96 -4.80 7.03
C LYS A 60 20.64 -6.06 6.51
N GLY A 61 21.79 -5.90 5.84
CA GLY A 61 22.63 -7.02 5.40
C GLY A 61 22.00 -7.94 4.36
N VAL A 62 21.02 -7.44 3.59
CA VAL A 62 20.31 -8.26 2.60
C VAL A 62 21.16 -8.43 1.34
N ARG A 63 21.28 -9.68 0.86
CA ARG A 63 21.83 -9.97 -0.46
C ARG A 63 20.83 -9.51 -1.53
N LEU A 64 21.27 -8.60 -2.38
CA LEU A 64 20.45 -8.10 -3.48
C LEU A 64 20.28 -9.18 -4.57
N PRO A 65 19.11 -9.21 -5.25
CA PRO A 65 18.89 -10.10 -6.38
C PRO A 65 19.91 -9.82 -7.50
N GLN A 66 20.36 -10.89 -8.17
CA GLN A 66 21.32 -10.86 -9.28
C GLN A 66 20.64 -11.29 -10.60
N ASN A 67 19.41 -10.82 -10.81
CA ASN A 67 18.62 -11.07 -12.01
C ASN A 67 18.06 -9.73 -12.55
N ASN A 68 17.32 -9.80 -13.65
CA ASN A 68 16.76 -8.60 -14.30
C ASN A 68 15.40 -8.15 -13.71
N ILE A 69 15.00 -8.69 -12.55
CA ILE A 69 13.76 -8.29 -11.88
C ILE A 69 14.02 -6.97 -11.13
N PRO A 70 13.18 -5.94 -11.31
CA PRO A 70 13.35 -4.66 -10.62
C PRO A 70 13.36 -4.81 -9.11
N LEU A 71 14.21 -4.02 -8.44
CA LEU A 71 14.22 -3.86 -6.98
C LEU A 71 13.83 -2.43 -6.63
N ILE A 72 12.78 -2.27 -5.82
CA ILE A 72 12.27 -0.96 -5.40
C ILE A 72 12.43 -0.81 -3.89
N MET A 73 13.04 0.30 -3.48
CA MET A 73 13.14 0.69 -2.06
C MET A 73 11.80 1.31 -1.63
N VAL A 74 11.27 0.84 -0.50
CA VAL A 74 9.95 1.25 -0.01
C VAL A 74 9.96 1.56 1.47
N ASP A 75 9.02 2.40 1.90
CA ASP A 75 8.88 2.89 3.28
C ASP A 75 8.09 1.94 4.20
N ARG A 76 7.56 0.83 3.67
CA ARG A 76 6.90 -0.18 4.51
C ARG A 76 7.88 -0.83 5.50
N GLY A 77 7.36 -1.21 6.66
CA GLY A 77 8.07 -2.08 7.59
C GLY A 77 8.35 -3.47 7.00
N GLY A 78 9.26 -4.19 7.66
CA GLY A 78 9.57 -5.60 7.39
C GLY A 78 11.05 -5.91 7.28
#